data_AF-A0A6M0A1N2-F1
#
_entry.id   AF-A0A6M0A1N2-F1
#
_cell.length_a   1.000
_cell.length_b   1.000
_cell.length_c   1.000
_cell.angle_alpha   90.00
_cell.angle_beta   90.00
_cell.angle_gamma   90.00
#
_symmetry.space_group_name_H-M   'P 1'
#
loop_
_entity.id
_entity.type
_entity.pdbx_description
1 polymer ?
#
loop_
_entity_poly.entity_id
_entity_poly.type
_entity_poly.pdbx_seq_one_letter_code
_entity_poly.pdbx_strand_id
1 'polypeptide(L)'
;MIEVEFLENIGQSLFPEKVNREAEEYRCFFQLRFDRENYRLENKRRRRDENTKNHQKCEDIASLMAAKYFPQSDIQRTQKTVIEEIVNRYKLELESDKQDSQSWINVGRGQRGIWQQVYDWLWDYKFPRWELDRLYWEPLKQKATGLDWIKIGSTTDARNWEIPEFIEPLPVGKPLWISIQLPSEYDYLLLLSRGLTQQCFLCPSYIFAPRYQLSGNKILIPQTESFWYQKNKEGMKLTTPGTQEFVAIALKEVLDFDWLKPRREEPVVNWTSDRLTQLSEWLEDNPNSWQGCYQKFAVA
;
A
#
# COMPACT_ATOMS: atom_id res chain seq x y z
N MET A 1 -10.73 -14.42 8.63
CA MET A 1 -9.89 -15.19 7.67
C MET A 1 -8.80 -14.29 7.09
N ILE A 2 -9.16 -13.15 6.48
CA ILE A 2 -8.20 -12.20 5.88
C ILE A 2 -7.25 -11.52 6.90
N GLU A 3 -7.74 -11.21 8.10
CA GLU A 3 -6.93 -10.62 9.18
C GLU A 3 -5.84 -11.57 9.69
N VAL A 4 -6.14 -12.87 9.75
CA VAL A 4 -5.17 -13.91 10.14
C VAL A 4 -4.11 -14.06 9.06
N GLU A 5 -4.52 -14.11 7.78
CA GLU A 5 -3.60 -14.15 6.64
C GLU A 5 -2.68 -12.92 6.61
N PHE A 6 -3.21 -11.73 6.93
CA PHE A 6 -2.40 -10.51 7.06
C PHE A 6 -1.31 -10.67 8.12
N LEU A 7 -1.66 -11.05 9.34
CA LEU A 7 -0.68 -11.21 10.42
C LEU A 7 0.32 -12.34 10.14
N GLU A 8 -0.10 -13.41 9.48
CA GLU A 8 0.80 -14.47 9.01
C GLU A 8 1.80 -13.94 7.97
N ASN A 9 1.32 -13.20 6.97
CA ASN A 9 2.15 -12.64 5.92
C ASN A 9 3.17 -11.62 6.45
N ILE A 10 2.73 -10.70 7.31
CA ILE A 10 3.62 -9.74 7.96
C ILE A 10 4.61 -10.46 8.90
N GLY A 11 4.14 -11.42 9.70
CA GLY A 11 4.99 -12.21 10.58
C GLY A 11 6.08 -12.97 9.84
N GLN A 12 5.75 -13.59 8.70
CA GLN A 12 6.73 -14.25 7.83
C GLN A 12 7.71 -13.27 7.18
N SER A 13 7.25 -12.06 6.81
CA SER A 13 8.16 -11.04 6.26
C SER A 13 9.13 -10.48 7.30
N LEU A 14 8.71 -10.37 8.56
CA LEU A 14 9.56 -9.89 9.66
C LEU A 14 10.55 -10.96 10.11
N PHE A 15 10.07 -12.20 10.19
CA PHE A 15 10.83 -13.34 10.71
C PHE A 15 10.68 -14.52 9.74
N PRO A 16 11.45 -14.53 8.63
CA PRO A 16 11.36 -15.59 7.64
C PRO A 16 11.69 -16.95 8.26
N GLU A 17 11.17 -18.03 7.68
CA GLU A 17 11.44 -19.40 8.11
C GLU A 17 12.95 -19.67 8.11
N LYS A 18 13.53 -19.58 9.30
CA LYS A 18 14.82 -20.17 9.63
C LYS A 18 14.54 -21.26 10.66
N VAL A 19 15.39 -22.28 10.69
CA VAL A 19 15.35 -23.41 11.64
C VAL A 19 15.56 -22.96 13.12
N ASN A 20 15.48 -21.66 13.41
CA ASN A 20 15.69 -21.09 14.72
C ASN A 20 14.35 -20.93 15.45
N ARG A 21 14.19 -21.68 16.53
CA ARG A 21 13.08 -21.61 17.50
C ARG A 21 12.77 -20.17 17.96
N GLU A 22 13.77 -19.30 17.99
CA GLU A 22 13.61 -17.90 18.38
C GLU A 22 12.77 -17.09 17.37
N ALA A 23 12.93 -17.36 16.07
CA ALA A 23 12.12 -16.70 15.03
C ALA A 23 10.66 -17.14 15.09
N GLU A 24 10.40 -18.40 15.45
CA GLU A 24 9.05 -18.90 15.72
C GLU A 24 8.44 -18.23 16.95
N GLU A 25 9.23 -18.02 18.01
CA GLU A 25 8.79 -17.28 19.20
C GLU A 25 8.37 -15.85 18.85
N TYR A 26 9.19 -15.13 18.08
CA TYR A 26 8.89 -13.75 17.66
C TYR A 26 7.64 -13.67 16.76
N ARG A 27 7.46 -14.61 15.83
CA ARG A 27 6.24 -14.71 15.00
C ARG A 27 5.01 -14.97 15.84
N CYS A 28 5.09 -15.94 16.74
CA CYS A 28 4.00 -16.28 17.63
C CYS A 28 3.60 -15.08 18.50
N PHE A 29 4.59 -14.36 19.05
CA PHE A 29 4.34 -13.14 19.80
C PHE A 29 3.68 -12.07 18.93
N PHE A 30 4.21 -11.81 17.73
CA PHE A 30 3.65 -10.82 16.80
C PHE A 30 2.18 -11.10 16.51
N GLN A 31 1.87 -12.33 16.05
CA GLN A 31 0.51 -12.74 15.71
C GLN A 31 -0.43 -12.58 16.91
N LEU A 32 -0.03 -13.01 18.10
CA LEU A 32 -0.88 -12.89 19.29
C LEU A 32 -1.04 -11.44 19.76
N ARG A 33 0.04 -10.66 19.83
CA ARG A 33 0.03 -9.29 20.37
C ARG A 33 -0.76 -8.33 19.48
N PHE A 34 -0.66 -8.52 18.17
CA PHE A 34 -1.25 -7.62 17.18
C PHE A 34 -2.59 -8.14 16.62
N ASP A 35 -3.08 -9.28 17.10
CA ASP A 35 -4.45 -9.74 16.85
C ASP A 35 -5.48 -8.72 17.40
N ARG A 36 -6.56 -8.49 16.65
CA ARG A 36 -7.64 -7.58 17.05
C ARG A 36 -8.33 -8.02 18.33
N GLU A 37 -8.51 -9.32 18.52
CA GLU A 37 -9.14 -9.87 19.73
C GLU A 37 -8.28 -9.63 20.97
N ASN A 38 -6.96 -9.48 20.77
CA ASN A 38 -5.99 -9.36 21.85
C ASN A 38 -5.57 -7.92 22.18
N TYR A 39 -6.13 -6.90 21.52
CA TYR A 39 -5.76 -5.50 21.76
C TYR A 39 -5.84 -5.12 23.25
N ARG A 40 -6.87 -5.58 23.96
CA ARG A 40 -7.08 -5.24 25.38
C ARG A 40 -6.19 -6.03 26.35
N LEU A 41 -5.47 -7.05 25.87
CA LEU A 41 -4.65 -7.89 26.73
C LEU A 41 -3.36 -7.16 27.09
N GLU A 42 -3.11 -6.98 28.39
CA GLU A 42 -1.85 -6.44 28.87
C GLU A 42 -0.83 -7.56 29.08
N ASN A 43 0.47 -7.25 29.05
CA ASN A 43 1.54 -8.21 29.36
C ASN A 43 1.69 -8.49 30.88
N LYS A 44 0.61 -8.38 31.68
CA LYS A 44 0.71 -8.40 33.15
C LYS A 44 0.81 -9.81 33.72
N ARG A 45 2.01 -10.15 34.20
CA ARG A 45 2.18 -11.16 35.26
C ARG A 45 1.42 -10.71 36.52
N ARG A 46 0.26 -11.32 36.77
CA ARG A 46 -0.50 -11.37 38.04
C ARG A 46 -0.80 -10.02 38.71
N ARG A 47 -2.09 -9.65 38.77
CA ARG A 47 -2.59 -8.96 39.97
C ARG A 47 -2.42 -9.92 41.15
N ARG A 48 -1.57 -9.59 42.12
CA ARG A 48 -1.79 -10.08 43.49
C ARG A 48 -3.02 -9.34 44.02
N ASP A 49 -4.21 -9.85 43.73
CA ASP A 49 -5.34 -9.57 44.60
C ASP A 49 -5.24 -10.56 45.76
N GLU A 50 -4.67 -10.12 46.88
CA GLU A 50 -4.53 -10.93 48.10
C GLU A 50 -5.89 -11.26 48.76
N ASN A 51 -7.03 -10.84 48.18
CA ASN A 51 -8.35 -10.95 48.80
C ASN A 51 -9.48 -11.58 47.96
N THR A 52 -9.20 -12.20 46.81
CA THR A 52 -10.27 -12.86 46.03
C THR A 52 -9.87 -14.29 45.65
N LYS A 53 -10.50 -15.27 46.31
CA LYS A 53 -10.36 -16.72 46.03
C LYS A 53 -10.87 -17.15 44.65
N ASN A 54 -11.35 -16.22 43.81
CA ASN A 54 -11.65 -16.48 42.41
C ASN A 54 -10.48 -15.99 41.55
N HIS A 55 -9.50 -16.88 41.34
CA HIS A 55 -8.51 -16.72 40.28
C HIS A 55 -9.21 -16.87 38.93
N GLN A 56 -9.93 -15.83 38.48
CA GLN A 56 -10.24 -15.72 37.07
C GLN A 56 -8.87 -15.63 36.37
N LYS A 57 -8.51 -16.66 35.58
CA LYS A 57 -7.36 -16.58 34.67
C LYS A 57 -7.60 -15.35 33.79
N CYS A 58 -6.93 -14.24 34.08
CA CYS A 58 -6.79 -13.20 33.08
C CYS A 58 -5.89 -13.81 32.00
N GLU A 59 -6.47 -14.11 30.85
CA GLU A 59 -5.67 -14.42 29.67
C GLU A 59 -4.82 -13.19 29.36
N ASP A 60 -3.50 -13.36 29.36
CA ASP A 60 -2.54 -12.36 28.94
C ASP A 60 -1.70 -12.93 27.79
N ILE A 61 -0.99 -12.07 27.07
CA ILE A 61 -0.15 -12.51 25.94
C ILE A 61 0.85 -13.58 26.38
N ALA A 62 1.37 -13.48 27.60
CA ALA A 62 2.31 -14.46 28.17
C ALA A 62 1.68 -15.86 28.33
N SER A 63 0.43 -15.92 28.79
CA SER A 63 -0.34 -17.16 28.93
C SER A 63 -0.68 -17.77 27.59
N LEU A 64 -1.03 -16.94 26.59
CA LEU A 64 -1.29 -17.39 25.22
C LEU A 64 -0.02 -17.93 24.55
N MET A 65 1.12 -17.29 24.76
CA MET A 65 2.44 -17.78 24.31
C MET A 65 2.80 -19.12 24.95
N ALA A 66 2.59 -19.26 26.26
CA ALA A 66 2.88 -20.50 26.98
C ALA A 66 2.01 -21.67 26.49
N ALA A 67 0.74 -21.40 26.15
CA ALA A 67 -0.16 -22.39 25.55
C ALA A 67 0.33 -22.89 24.17
N LYS A 68 1.11 -22.08 23.44
CA LYS A 68 1.77 -22.44 22.18
C LYS A 68 3.20 -23.00 22.38
N TYR A 69 3.54 -23.47 23.57
CA TYR A 69 4.84 -24.07 23.92
C TYR A 69 6.05 -23.11 23.88
N PHE A 70 5.82 -21.80 24.02
CA PHE A 70 6.85 -20.78 24.20
C PHE A 70 6.85 -20.25 25.65
N PRO A 71 7.48 -20.96 26.61
CA PRO A 71 7.51 -20.56 28.01
C PRO A 71 8.34 -19.28 28.19
N GLN A 72 7.74 -18.26 28.79
CA GLN A 72 8.34 -16.93 28.81
C GLN A 72 9.32 -16.68 29.96
N SER A 73 10.57 -16.41 29.60
CA SER A 73 11.51 -15.75 30.50
C SER A 73 11.40 -14.21 30.45
N ASP A 74 11.08 -13.59 29.30
CA ASP A 74 10.95 -12.12 29.19
C ASP A 74 10.07 -11.61 28.01
N ILE A 75 8.76 -11.42 28.25
CA ILE A 75 7.79 -10.83 27.30
C ILE A 75 8.20 -9.44 26.79
N GLN A 76 8.88 -8.66 27.61
CA GLN A 76 9.20 -7.26 27.30
C GLN A 76 10.34 -7.21 26.30
N ARG A 77 11.35 -8.08 26.47
CA ARG A 77 12.41 -8.28 25.49
C ARG A 77 11.83 -8.70 24.14
N THR A 78 10.96 -9.71 24.11
CA THR A 78 10.31 -10.19 22.88
C THR A 78 9.53 -9.07 22.19
N GLN A 79 8.75 -8.29 22.94
CA GLN A 79 8.03 -7.14 22.39
C GLN A 79 8.98 -6.10 21.78
N LYS A 80 10.07 -5.77 22.47
CA LYS A 80 11.06 -4.81 21.99
C LYS A 80 11.67 -5.27 20.66
N THR A 81 12.11 -6.52 20.58
CA THR A 81 12.69 -7.09 19.35
C THR A 81 11.70 -7.09 18.18
N VAL A 82 10.43 -7.42 18.43
CA VAL A 82 9.40 -7.40 17.37
C VAL A 82 9.14 -5.99 16.87
N ILE A 83 9.08 -4.99 17.76
CA ILE A 83 8.89 -3.59 17.36
C ILE A 83 10.10 -3.06 16.59
N GLU A 84 11.32 -3.37 17.04
CA GLU A 84 12.55 -3.01 16.30
C GLU A 84 12.55 -3.57 14.88
N GLU A 85 12.13 -4.84 14.71
CA GLU A 85 12.06 -5.46 13.39
C GLU A 85 10.99 -4.81 12.49
N ILE A 86 9.82 -4.47 13.05
CA ILE A 86 8.78 -3.72 12.32
C ILE A 86 9.33 -2.37 11.83
N VAL A 87 9.99 -1.61 12.72
CA VAL A 87 10.56 -0.30 12.37
C VAL A 87 11.64 -0.44 11.30
N ASN A 88 12.53 -1.42 11.43
CA ASN A 88 13.59 -1.66 10.45
C ASN A 88 13.03 -2.05 9.08
N ARG A 89 12.06 -2.98 9.06
CA ARG A 89 11.48 -3.52 7.83
C ARG A 89 10.62 -2.51 7.09
N TYR A 90 9.85 -1.71 7.81
CA TYR A 90 8.85 -0.80 7.24
C TYR A 90 9.21 0.68 7.42
N LYS A 91 10.49 0.99 7.64
CA LYS A 91 10.97 2.37 7.88
C LYS A 91 10.41 3.40 6.90
N LEU A 92 10.51 3.13 5.60
CA LEU A 92 10.06 4.07 4.57
C LEU A 92 8.53 4.24 4.56
N GLU A 93 7.77 3.18 4.86
CA GLU A 93 6.30 3.28 4.98
C GLU A 93 5.94 4.12 6.20
N LEU A 94 6.58 3.86 7.34
CA LEU A 94 6.38 4.60 8.58
C LEU A 94 6.69 6.09 8.42
N GLU A 95 7.82 6.42 7.77
CA GLU A 95 8.18 7.80 7.45
C GLU A 95 7.15 8.47 6.53
N SER A 96 6.69 7.75 5.50
CA SER A 96 5.67 8.25 4.58
C SER A 96 4.30 8.44 5.26
N ASP A 97 3.97 7.59 6.22
CA ASP A 97 2.76 7.68 7.05
C ASP A 97 2.92 8.68 8.22
N LYS A 98 4.06 9.39 8.27
CA LYS A 98 4.41 10.40 9.28
C LYS A 98 4.41 9.87 10.72
N GLN A 99 4.79 8.61 10.89
CA GLN A 99 4.94 7.98 12.20
C GLN A 99 6.29 8.34 12.82
N ASP A 100 6.31 8.65 14.12
CA ASP A 100 7.55 8.82 14.90
C ASP A 100 8.12 7.46 15.31
N SER A 101 8.51 6.67 14.31
CA SER A 101 9.01 5.31 14.50
C SER A 101 10.32 5.23 15.31
N GLN A 102 11.09 6.31 15.35
CA GLN A 102 12.32 6.38 16.16
C GLN A 102 12.02 6.45 17.66
N SER A 103 10.91 7.07 18.06
CA SER A 103 10.45 7.05 19.45
C SER A 103 10.04 5.65 19.91
N TRP A 104 9.65 4.76 18.99
CA TRP A 104 9.23 3.39 19.30
C TRP A 104 10.38 2.48 19.72
N ILE A 105 11.58 2.72 19.18
CA ILE A 105 12.79 1.96 19.51
C ILE A 105 13.60 2.61 20.64
N ASN A 106 13.58 3.95 20.75
CA ASN A 106 14.35 4.72 21.74
C ASN A 106 13.50 5.09 22.96
N VAL A 107 12.91 4.08 23.59
CA VAL A 107 11.95 4.26 24.69
C VAL A 107 12.62 4.92 25.91
N GLY A 108 12.16 6.12 26.27
CA GLY A 108 12.55 6.77 27.52
C GLY A 108 12.02 6.01 28.74
N ARG A 109 12.72 6.04 29.88
CA ARG A 109 12.25 5.40 31.12
C ARG A 109 10.83 5.88 31.47
N GLY A 110 9.86 4.96 31.52
CA GLY A 110 8.48 5.24 31.93
C GLY A 110 7.47 5.44 30.80
N GLN A 111 7.89 5.49 29.54
CA GLN A 111 6.95 5.54 28.41
C GLN A 111 6.21 4.20 28.26
N ARG A 112 4.88 4.28 28.17
CA ARG A 112 3.96 3.15 28.00
C ARG A 112 3.21 3.30 26.68
N GLY A 113 2.68 2.19 26.17
CA GLY A 113 1.77 2.20 25.02
C GLY A 113 2.42 2.25 23.64
N ILE A 114 3.73 2.04 23.51
CA ILE A 114 4.40 2.00 22.19
C ILE A 114 3.83 0.88 21.32
N TRP A 115 3.58 -0.31 21.90
CA TRP A 115 2.94 -1.39 21.15
C TRP A 115 1.55 -1.00 20.63
N GLN A 116 0.84 -0.07 21.29
CA GLN A 116 -0.47 0.44 20.85
C GLN A 116 -0.30 1.30 19.61
N GLN A 117 0.70 2.19 19.60
CA GLN A 117 0.99 3.00 18.41
C GLN A 117 1.37 2.15 17.20
N VAL A 118 2.18 1.10 17.42
CA VAL A 118 2.53 0.12 16.37
C VAL A 118 1.28 -0.64 15.90
N TYR A 119 0.41 -1.02 16.84
CA TYR A 119 -0.87 -1.68 16.55
C TYR A 119 -1.76 -0.79 15.70
N ASP A 120 -1.96 0.47 16.11
CA ASP A 120 -2.81 1.43 15.42
C ASP A 120 -2.26 1.67 14.01
N TRP A 121 -0.94 1.83 13.82
CA TRP A 121 -0.35 1.92 12.49
C TRP A 121 -0.59 0.67 11.63
N LEU A 122 -0.43 -0.53 12.20
CA LEU A 122 -0.66 -1.78 11.48
C LEU A 122 -2.09 -1.89 10.98
N TRP A 123 -3.08 -1.50 11.79
CA TRP A 123 -4.49 -1.69 11.44
C TRP A 123 -5.13 -0.52 10.71
N ASP A 124 -4.67 0.71 10.94
CA ASP A 124 -5.23 1.91 10.31
C ASP A 124 -4.54 2.25 8.99
N TYR A 125 -3.28 1.83 8.79
CA TYR A 125 -2.50 2.16 7.59
C TYR A 125 -2.05 0.90 6.83
N LYS A 126 -1.36 -0.03 7.49
CA LYS A 126 -0.73 -1.16 6.79
C LYS A 126 -1.76 -2.18 6.29
N PHE A 127 -2.72 -2.56 7.13
CA PHE A 127 -3.74 -3.55 6.81
C PHE A 127 -4.64 -3.12 5.64
N PRO A 128 -5.23 -1.90 5.61
CA PRO A 128 -6.08 -1.48 4.49
C PRO A 128 -5.31 -1.50 3.16
N ARG A 129 -4.05 -1.03 3.15
CA ARG A 129 -3.21 -1.09 1.93
C ARG A 129 -2.96 -2.52 1.48
N TRP A 130 -2.60 -3.40 2.42
CA TRP A 130 -2.34 -4.81 2.15
C TRP A 130 -3.58 -5.54 1.65
N GLU A 131 -4.75 -5.26 2.23
CA GLU A 131 -6.02 -5.86 1.84
C GLU A 131 -6.38 -5.47 0.40
N LEU A 132 -6.26 -4.19 0.05
CA LEU A 132 -6.50 -3.73 -1.32
C LEU A 132 -5.51 -4.33 -2.32
N ASP A 133 -4.24 -4.45 -1.93
CA ASP A 133 -3.22 -5.10 -2.76
C ASP A 133 -3.59 -6.59 -2.99
N ARG A 134 -3.94 -7.30 -1.93
CA ARG A 134 -4.23 -8.73 -1.93
C ARG A 134 -5.49 -9.08 -2.73
N LEU A 135 -6.57 -8.32 -2.53
CA LEU A 135 -7.88 -8.61 -3.11
C LEU A 135 -8.03 -8.11 -4.54
N TYR A 136 -7.38 -7.00 -4.91
CA TYR A 136 -7.63 -6.34 -6.19
C TYR A 136 -6.37 -6.13 -7.02
N TRP A 137 -5.29 -5.61 -6.44
CA TRP A 137 -4.09 -5.27 -7.20
C TRP A 137 -3.41 -6.50 -7.82
N GLU A 138 -3.13 -7.52 -7.01
CA GLU A 138 -2.44 -8.73 -7.48
C GLU A 138 -3.27 -9.51 -8.51
N PRO A 139 -4.59 -9.72 -8.34
CA PRO A 139 -5.42 -10.29 -9.40
C PRO A 139 -5.45 -9.44 -10.68
N LEU A 140 -5.55 -8.11 -10.56
CA LEU A 140 -5.56 -7.21 -11.71
C LEU A 140 -4.24 -7.28 -12.49
N LYS A 141 -3.10 -7.32 -11.79
CA LYS A 141 -1.77 -7.51 -12.38
C LYS A 141 -1.67 -8.81 -13.17
N GLN A 142 -2.22 -9.90 -12.65
CA GLN A 142 -2.23 -11.20 -13.33
C GLN A 142 -3.08 -11.19 -14.60
N LYS A 143 -4.19 -10.41 -14.62
CA LYS A 143 -5.07 -10.27 -15.79
C LYS A 143 -4.53 -9.26 -16.83
N ALA A 144 -3.63 -8.36 -16.45
CA ALA A 144 -3.04 -7.36 -17.34
C ALA A 144 -1.94 -7.95 -18.23
N THR A 145 -2.28 -8.31 -19.47
CA THR A 145 -1.40 -9.03 -20.42
C THR A 145 -0.68 -8.14 -21.44
N GLY A 146 -1.05 -6.87 -21.55
CA GLY A 146 -0.45 -5.90 -22.46
C GLY A 146 1.00 -5.58 -22.10
N LEU A 147 1.83 -5.41 -23.12
CA LEU A 147 3.25 -5.06 -22.97
C LEU A 147 3.49 -3.62 -23.46
N ASP A 148 4.32 -2.89 -22.72
CA ASP A 148 4.98 -1.64 -23.14
C ASP A 148 4.11 -0.42 -23.48
N TRP A 149 2.91 -0.32 -22.88
CA TRP A 149 2.05 0.85 -23.09
C TRP A 149 2.58 2.10 -22.39
N ILE A 150 3.24 1.95 -21.24
CA ILE A 150 3.61 3.03 -20.32
C ILE A 150 5.09 3.35 -20.48
N LYS A 151 5.39 4.61 -20.80
CA LYS A 151 6.76 5.13 -20.88
C LYS A 151 6.89 6.36 -19.99
N ILE A 152 7.96 6.45 -19.21
CA ILE A 152 8.20 7.55 -18.27
C ILE A 152 9.54 8.21 -18.61
N GLY A 153 9.56 9.54 -18.68
CA GLY A 153 10.79 10.31 -18.92
C GLY A 153 10.70 11.77 -18.47
N SER A 154 11.79 12.52 -18.63
CA SER A 154 11.95 13.89 -18.08
C SER A 154 11.64 15.02 -19.06
N THR A 155 11.63 14.76 -20.37
CA THR A 155 11.60 15.82 -21.39
C THR A 155 10.17 16.22 -21.79
N THR A 156 9.98 17.54 -21.91
CA THR A 156 8.76 18.21 -22.38
C THR A 156 8.68 18.34 -23.90
N ASP A 157 9.25 17.42 -24.69
CA ASP A 157 9.04 17.42 -26.15
C ASP A 157 7.61 16.96 -26.46
N ALA A 158 6.65 17.74 -25.96
CA ALA A 158 5.24 17.69 -26.25
C ALA A 158 4.94 18.27 -27.65
N ARG A 159 5.95 18.85 -28.33
CA ARG A 159 5.82 19.37 -29.70
C ARG A 159 6.29 18.38 -30.76
N ASN A 160 7.38 17.66 -30.50
CA ASN A 160 7.84 16.56 -31.33
C ASN A 160 7.74 15.31 -30.49
N TRP A 161 6.81 14.44 -30.84
CA TRP A 161 6.44 13.19 -30.19
C TRP A 161 7.57 12.14 -30.19
N GLU A 162 8.81 12.55 -29.97
CA GLU A 162 9.95 11.68 -29.77
C GLU A 162 9.81 10.98 -28.42
N ILE A 163 10.20 9.71 -28.43
CA ILE A 163 10.04 8.78 -27.31
C ILE A 163 10.76 9.39 -26.10
N PRO A 164 10.13 9.46 -24.90
CA PRO A 164 10.83 9.92 -23.72
C PRO A 164 12.12 9.13 -23.57
N GLU A 165 13.26 9.80 -23.34
CA GLU A 165 14.48 9.10 -22.92
C GLU A 165 14.10 8.24 -21.72
N PHE A 166 14.30 6.93 -21.85
CA PHE A 166 13.93 6.00 -20.81
C PHE A 166 14.89 6.19 -19.64
N ILE A 167 14.36 6.65 -18.50
CA ILE A 167 15.17 6.88 -17.30
C ILE A 167 14.87 5.76 -16.33
N GLU A 168 15.88 4.96 -16.01
CA GLU A 168 15.79 3.97 -14.94
C GLU A 168 17.10 3.97 -14.14
N PRO A 169 17.05 4.14 -12.79
CA PRO A 169 15.85 4.38 -11.99
C PRO A 169 15.24 5.78 -12.19
N LEU A 170 13.94 5.91 -11.94
CA LEU A 170 13.23 7.19 -11.98
C LEU A 170 13.70 8.12 -10.85
N PRO A 171 14.07 9.38 -11.16
CA PRO A 171 14.61 10.30 -10.17
C PRO A 171 13.56 10.80 -9.17
N VAL A 172 13.85 10.70 -7.88
CA VAL A 172 13.05 11.32 -6.82
C VAL A 172 13.03 12.86 -6.98
N GLY A 173 11.84 13.45 -6.86
CA GLY A 173 11.62 14.89 -6.82
C GLY A 173 11.77 15.62 -8.17
N LYS A 174 12.16 14.92 -9.24
CA LYS A 174 12.26 15.52 -10.58
C LYS A 174 10.95 15.40 -11.34
N PRO A 175 10.63 16.39 -12.21
CA PRO A 175 9.46 16.31 -13.08
C PRO A 175 9.57 15.14 -14.04
N LEU A 176 8.50 14.36 -14.11
CA LEU A 176 8.35 13.17 -14.95
C LEU A 176 7.03 13.25 -15.72
N TRP A 177 7.09 12.74 -16.94
CA TRP A 177 5.99 12.66 -17.87
C TRP A 177 5.68 11.21 -18.15
N ILE A 178 4.41 10.83 -18.02
CA ILE A 178 3.94 9.48 -18.34
C ILE A 178 3.26 9.55 -19.71
N SER A 179 3.82 8.82 -20.66
CA SER A 179 3.28 8.63 -22.00
C SER A 179 2.63 7.25 -22.07
N ILE A 180 1.36 7.19 -22.44
CA ILE A 180 0.60 5.96 -22.58
C ILE A 180 0.12 5.81 -24.00
N GLN A 181 0.47 4.72 -24.66
CA GLN A 181 -0.03 4.39 -25.99
C GLN A 181 -1.00 3.21 -25.91
N LEU A 182 -2.25 3.44 -26.31
CA LEU A 182 -3.27 2.41 -26.29
C LEU A 182 -3.41 1.73 -27.66
N PRO A 183 -3.92 0.48 -27.70
CA PRO A 183 -4.30 -0.14 -28.96
C PRO A 183 -5.44 0.64 -29.62
N SER A 184 -5.52 0.58 -30.96
CA SER A 184 -6.42 1.39 -31.77
C SER A 184 -7.92 1.19 -31.51
N GLU A 185 -8.28 0.04 -30.96
CA GLU A 185 -9.65 -0.40 -30.71
C GLU A 185 -10.19 0.03 -29.34
N TYR A 186 -9.42 0.78 -28.55
CA TYR A 186 -9.81 1.29 -27.24
C TYR A 186 -9.74 2.82 -27.23
N ASP A 187 -10.80 3.44 -26.70
CA ASP A 187 -10.97 4.90 -26.71
C ASP A 187 -10.86 5.52 -25.31
N TYR A 188 -10.71 4.71 -24.26
CA TYR A 188 -10.68 5.20 -22.89
C TYR A 188 -9.56 4.56 -22.07
N LEU A 189 -8.98 5.32 -21.14
CA LEU A 189 -7.86 4.89 -20.28
C LEU A 189 -8.20 5.04 -18.80
N LEU A 190 -8.15 3.96 -18.03
CA LEU A 190 -7.89 4.06 -16.59
C LEU A 190 -6.42 3.86 -16.30
N LEU A 191 -5.80 4.75 -15.53
CA LEU A 191 -4.43 4.56 -15.06
C LEU A 191 -4.43 4.46 -13.54
N LEU A 192 -4.16 3.26 -13.04
CA LEU A 192 -3.97 2.98 -11.63
C LEU A 192 -2.48 3.09 -11.30
N SER A 193 -2.18 3.67 -10.14
CA SER A 193 -0.83 3.89 -9.64
C SER A 193 -0.71 3.36 -8.21
N ARG A 194 0.33 2.56 -7.98
CA ARG A 194 0.66 1.95 -6.69
C ARG A 194 2.11 2.24 -6.35
N GLY A 195 2.30 3.19 -5.44
CA GLY A 195 3.59 3.48 -4.81
C GLY A 195 3.71 2.79 -3.45
N LEU A 196 4.69 3.23 -2.66
CA LEU A 196 4.96 2.63 -1.34
C LEU A 196 3.77 2.71 -0.37
N THR A 197 3.15 3.88 -0.28
CA THR A 197 2.00 4.16 0.61
C THR A 197 0.81 4.76 -0.13
N GLN A 198 0.97 5.08 -1.42
CA GLN A 198 -0.03 5.73 -2.24
C GLN A 198 -0.64 4.75 -3.24
N GLN A 199 -1.97 4.66 -3.23
CA GLN A 199 -2.78 3.80 -4.08
C GLN A 199 -3.91 4.65 -4.67
N CYS A 200 -3.81 5.01 -5.95
CA CYS A 200 -4.73 5.97 -6.56
C CYS A 200 -4.95 5.78 -8.06
N PHE A 201 -5.97 6.43 -8.61
CA PHE A 201 -6.18 6.59 -10.04
C PHE A 201 -5.56 7.91 -10.49
N LEU A 202 -4.61 7.84 -11.42
CA LEU A 202 -4.01 8.99 -12.07
C LEU A 202 -4.83 9.46 -13.28
N CYS A 203 -5.55 8.55 -13.92
CA CYS A 203 -6.46 8.83 -15.03
C CYS A 203 -7.75 8.02 -14.84
N PRO A 204 -8.93 8.66 -14.82
CA PRO A 204 -9.15 10.10 -14.72
C PRO A 204 -8.74 10.67 -13.35
N SER A 205 -8.21 11.90 -13.31
CA SER A 205 -7.99 12.68 -12.09
C SER A 205 -8.03 14.19 -12.37
N TYR A 206 -8.48 15.00 -11.41
CA TYR A 206 -8.54 16.46 -11.61
C TYR A 206 -7.13 17.08 -11.68
N ILE A 207 -6.20 16.59 -10.87
CA ILE A 207 -4.85 17.13 -10.78
C ILE A 207 -3.98 16.79 -11.98
N PHE A 208 -4.03 15.55 -12.50
CA PHE A 208 -3.08 15.10 -13.52
C PHE A 208 -3.71 14.77 -14.86
N ALA A 209 -4.91 14.18 -14.94
CA ALA A 209 -5.49 13.76 -16.21
C ALA A 209 -7.03 13.78 -16.17
N PRO A 210 -7.67 14.95 -16.33
CA PRO A 210 -9.13 15.06 -16.19
C PRO A 210 -9.90 14.40 -17.33
N ARG A 211 -9.27 14.11 -18.47
CA ARG A 211 -9.91 13.43 -19.60
C ARG A 211 -9.34 12.04 -19.76
N TYR A 212 -10.18 11.04 -19.56
CA TYR A 212 -9.77 9.66 -19.79
C TYR A 212 -10.18 9.13 -21.17
N GLN A 213 -11.02 9.87 -21.91
CA GLN A 213 -11.27 9.63 -23.32
C GLN A 213 -10.08 10.11 -24.17
N LEU A 214 -9.69 9.28 -25.11
CA LEU A 214 -8.64 9.51 -26.09
C LEU A 214 -9.13 10.39 -27.25
N SER A 215 -8.38 11.44 -27.58
CA SER A 215 -8.53 12.18 -28.85
C SER A 215 -7.53 11.72 -29.93
N GLY A 216 -6.93 10.54 -29.73
CA GLY A 216 -5.87 9.90 -30.54
C GLY A 216 -5.32 8.69 -29.78
N ASN A 217 -4.38 7.92 -30.32
CA ASN A 217 -3.92 6.66 -29.68
C ASN A 217 -2.90 6.83 -28.53
N LYS A 218 -2.63 8.06 -28.07
CA LYS A 218 -1.60 8.33 -27.06
C LYS A 218 -2.02 9.45 -26.10
N ILE A 219 -1.83 9.21 -24.80
CA ILE A 219 -2.08 10.16 -23.70
C ILE A 219 -0.75 10.55 -23.08
N LEU A 220 -0.63 11.83 -22.74
CA LEU A 220 0.46 12.37 -21.94
C LEU A 220 -0.09 12.85 -20.60
N ILE A 221 0.55 12.42 -19.50
CA ILE A 221 0.21 12.81 -18.13
C ILE A 221 1.43 13.53 -17.53
N PRO A 222 1.26 14.73 -16.94
CA PRO A 222 0.01 15.47 -16.77
C PRO A 222 -0.59 16.01 -18.07
N GLN A 223 -1.92 16.00 -18.21
CA GLN A 223 -2.61 16.54 -19.39
C GLN A 223 -2.59 18.08 -19.40
N THR A 224 -2.65 18.69 -20.58
CA THR A 224 -2.55 20.15 -20.74
C THR A 224 -3.65 20.95 -20.02
N GLU A 225 -4.81 20.34 -19.88
CA GLU A 225 -6.00 20.85 -19.21
C GLU A 225 -6.03 20.51 -17.71
N SER A 226 -5.11 19.67 -17.23
CA SER A 226 -5.03 19.30 -15.83
C SER A 226 -4.63 20.49 -14.96
N PHE A 227 -5.10 20.51 -13.71
CA PHE A 227 -4.76 21.59 -12.79
C PHE A 227 -3.24 21.72 -12.57
N TRP A 228 -2.54 20.59 -12.46
CA TRP A 228 -1.09 20.57 -12.25
C TRP A 228 -0.34 21.23 -13.41
N TYR A 229 -0.65 20.85 -14.65
CA TYR A 229 0.03 21.41 -15.81
C TYR A 229 -0.31 22.88 -15.99
N GLN A 230 -1.58 23.28 -15.82
CA GLN A 230 -1.98 24.68 -15.94
C GLN A 230 -1.22 25.59 -14.98
N LYS A 231 -0.97 25.12 -13.75
CA LYS A 231 -0.28 25.89 -12.71
C LYS A 231 1.24 25.84 -12.83
N ASN A 232 1.84 24.67 -13.02
CA ASN A 232 3.28 24.47 -12.87
C ASN A 232 4.03 24.34 -14.21
N LYS A 233 3.33 24.00 -15.32
CA LYS A 233 3.93 23.77 -16.64
C LYS A 233 5.05 22.71 -16.65
N GLU A 234 5.03 21.78 -15.70
CA GLU A 234 6.01 20.70 -15.54
C GLU A 234 5.32 19.34 -15.35
N GLY A 235 6.09 18.26 -15.45
CA GLY A 235 5.65 16.89 -15.17
C GLY A 235 5.31 16.64 -13.70
N MET A 236 4.78 15.46 -13.40
CA MET A 236 4.51 15.02 -12.01
C MET A 236 5.81 14.61 -11.31
N LYS A 237 5.84 14.64 -9.98
CA LYS A 237 7.03 14.29 -9.18
C LYS A 237 6.76 13.07 -8.33
N LEU A 238 7.68 12.11 -8.33
CA LEU A 238 7.68 11.00 -7.39
C LEU A 238 8.46 11.43 -6.14
N THR A 239 7.85 11.34 -4.96
CA THR A 239 8.45 11.87 -3.72
C THR A 239 9.09 10.81 -2.84
N THR A 240 8.80 9.53 -3.10
CA THR A 240 9.20 8.42 -2.23
C THR A 240 10.03 7.42 -3.04
N PRO A 241 11.24 7.06 -2.58
CA PRO A 241 12.05 6.05 -3.25
C PRO A 241 11.42 4.65 -3.09
N GLY A 242 11.79 3.72 -3.97
CA GLY A 242 11.32 2.34 -3.93
C GLY A 242 10.81 1.86 -5.28
N THR A 243 9.64 1.23 -5.30
CA THR A 243 9.01 0.74 -6.53
C THR A 243 7.72 1.51 -6.77
N GLN A 244 7.59 2.01 -7.98
CA GLN A 244 6.36 2.60 -8.48
C GLN A 244 5.77 1.66 -9.54
N GLU A 245 4.56 1.19 -9.31
CA GLU A 245 3.86 0.29 -10.20
C GLU A 245 2.65 0.99 -10.83
N PHE A 246 2.31 0.56 -12.04
CA PHE A 246 1.16 1.08 -12.79
C PHE A 246 0.41 -0.06 -13.46
N VAL A 247 -0.92 0.08 -13.50
CA VAL A 247 -1.78 -0.68 -14.40
C VAL A 247 -2.54 0.31 -15.27
N ALA A 248 -2.31 0.26 -16.57
CA ALA A 248 -3.11 0.95 -17.56
C ALA A 248 -4.21 0.01 -18.07
N ILE A 249 -5.47 0.41 -17.97
CA ILE A 249 -6.62 -0.33 -18.48
C ILE A 249 -7.18 0.46 -19.65
N ALA A 250 -7.13 -0.13 -20.85
CA ALA A 250 -7.77 0.38 -22.04
C ALA A 250 -9.21 -0.16 -22.10
N LEU A 251 -10.19 0.70 -22.37
CA LEU A 251 -11.61 0.33 -22.45
C LEU A 251 -12.19 0.73 -23.81
N LYS A 252 -13.06 -0.12 -24.36
CA LYS A 252 -13.79 0.17 -25.60
C LYS A 252 -14.94 1.16 -25.38
N GLU A 253 -15.49 1.14 -24.18
CA GLU A 253 -16.68 1.89 -23.82
C GLU A 253 -16.43 2.73 -22.56
N VAL A 254 -17.25 3.76 -22.40
CA VAL A 254 -17.20 4.67 -21.26
C VAL A 254 -17.69 3.98 -19.99
N LEU A 255 -17.01 4.25 -18.86
CA LEU A 255 -17.49 3.83 -17.54
C LEU A 255 -18.23 4.97 -16.86
N ASP A 256 -19.51 4.75 -16.54
CA ASP A 256 -20.33 5.72 -15.81
C ASP A 256 -20.29 5.47 -14.30
N PHE A 257 -19.08 5.47 -13.73
CA PHE A 257 -18.92 5.50 -12.28
C PHE A 257 -18.82 6.95 -11.79
N ASP A 258 -19.59 7.30 -10.77
CA ASP A 258 -19.62 8.68 -10.26
C ASP A 258 -18.28 9.15 -9.70
N TRP A 259 -17.47 8.22 -9.20
CA TRP A 259 -16.13 8.49 -8.68
C TRP A 259 -15.07 8.65 -9.78
N LEU A 260 -15.35 8.27 -11.03
CA LEU A 260 -14.45 8.54 -12.16
C LEU A 260 -14.60 9.97 -12.70
N LYS A 261 -15.63 10.70 -12.29
CA LYS A 261 -15.85 12.10 -12.69
C LYS A 261 -14.89 12.99 -11.90
N PRO A 262 -13.90 13.66 -12.54
CA PRO A 262 -12.91 14.47 -11.81
C PRO A 262 -13.55 15.62 -11.03
N ARG A 263 -13.18 15.77 -9.75
CA ARG A 263 -13.72 16.79 -8.84
C ARG A 263 -12.60 17.53 -8.12
N ARG A 264 -12.86 18.76 -7.67
CA ARG A 264 -11.86 19.55 -6.93
C ARG A 264 -11.70 19.05 -5.50
N GLU A 265 -12.76 18.52 -4.93
CA GLU A 265 -12.85 18.01 -3.56
C GLU A 265 -12.05 16.70 -3.41
N GLU A 266 -11.91 15.95 -4.50
CA GLU A 266 -11.05 14.77 -4.61
C GLU A 266 -10.12 14.91 -5.82
N PRO A 267 -9.00 15.64 -5.66
CA PRO A 267 -8.14 16.00 -6.79
C PRO A 267 -7.50 14.80 -7.50
N VAL A 268 -7.24 13.74 -6.73
CA VAL A 268 -6.74 12.44 -7.18
C VAL A 268 -7.59 11.39 -6.47
N VAL A 269 -8.13 10.45 -7.23
CA VAL A 269 -9.07 9.46 -6.70
C VAL A 269 -8.30 8.35 -5.99
N ASN A 270 -8.54 8.17 -4.69
CA ASN A 270 -7.90 7.10 -3.94
C ASN A 270 -8.59 5.75 -4.18
N TRP A 271 -7.82 4.68 -4.02
CA TRP A 271 -8.40 3.35 -3.96
C TRP A 271 -9.23 3.19 -2.69
N THR A 272 -10.38 2.55 -2.84
CA THR A 272 -11.23 2.10 -1.73
C THR A 272 -11.79 0.74 -2.11
N SER A 273 -12.18 -0.07 -1.12
CA SER A 273 -12.77 -1.38 -1.37
C SER A 273 -14.00 -1.28 -2.28
N ASP A 274 -14.89 -0.31 -2.05
CA ASP A 274 -16.09 -0.11 -2.88
C ASP A 274 -15.75 0.19 -4.35
N ARG A 275 -14.80 1.09 -4.59
CA ARG A 275 -14.41 1.48 -5.97
C ARG A 275 -13.71 0.35 -6.71
N LEU A 276 -12.82 -0.37 -6.03
CA LEU A 276 -12.12 -1.50 -6.63
C LEU A 276 -13.04 -2.70 -6.83
N THR A 277 -14.04 -2.90 -5.97
CA THR A 277 -15.10 -3.90 -6.17
C THR A 277 -15.91 -3.58 -7.42
N GLN A 278 -16.44 -2.35 -7.52
CA GLN A 278 -17.19 -1.92 -8.72
C GLN A 278 -16.38 -2.08 -10.01
N LEU A 279 -15.09 -1.69 -9.98
CA LEU A 279 -14.22 -1.87 -11.13
C LEU A 279 -14.00 -3.36 -11.44
N SER A 280 -13.68 -4.17 -10.43
CA SER A 280 -13.40 -5.60 -10.62
C SER A 280 -14.61 -6.34 -11.20
N GLU A 281 -15.80 -6.10 -10.65
CA GLU A 281 -17.05 -6.69 -11.12
C GLU A 281 -17.29 -6.32 -12.60
N TRP A 282 -17.15 -5.03 -12.94
CA TRP A 282 -17.32 -4.60 -14.33
C TRP A 282 -16.31 -5.25 -15.28
N LEU A 283 -15.02 -5.35 -14.88
CA LEU A 283 -13.99 -5.99 -15.70
C LEU A 283 -14.30 -7.49 -15.90
N GLU A 284 -14.87 -8.16 -14.91
CA GLU A 284 -15.24 -9.58 -14.99
C GLU A 284 -16.48 -9.82 -15.85
N ASP A 285 -17.46 -8.93 -15.78
CA ASP A 285 -18.67 -8.99 -16.60
C ASP A 285 -18.41 -8.62 -18.07
N ASN A 286 -17.32 -7.90 -18.36
CA ASN A 286 -17.02 -7.36 -19.70
C ASN A 286 -15.63 -7.77 -20.23
N PRO A 287 -15.27 -9.07 -20.27
CA PRO A 287 -13.90 -9.51 -20.55
C PRO A 287 -13.39 -9.17 -21.96
N ASN A 288 -14.28 -8.84 -22.90
CA ASN A 288 -13.94 -8.45 -24.28
C ASN A 288 -13.92 -6.93 -24.51
N SER A 289 -14.25 -6.14 -23.48
CA SER A 289 -14.39 -4.67 -23.57
C SER A 289 -13.21 -3.93 -22.96
N TRP A 290 -12.20 -4.65 -22.47
CA TRP A 290 -11.01 -4.07 -21.87
C TRP A 290 -9.75 -4.89 -22.13
N GLN A 291 -8.60 -4.23 -21.99
CA GLN A 291 -7.30 -4.87 -21.91
C GLN A 291 -6.41 -4.09 -20.94
N GLY A 292 -5.62 -4.80 -20.13
CA GLY A 292 -4.71 -4.20 -19.15
C GLY A 292 -3.24 -4.33 -19.55
N CYS A 293 -2.41 -3.36 -19.19
CA CYS A 293 -0.95 -3.42 -19.23
C CYS A 293 -0.41 -3.08 -17.84
N TYR A 294 0.47 -3.94 -17.31
CA TYR A 294 1.15 -3.73 -16.03
C TYR A 294 2.64 -3.45 -16.24
N GLN A 295 3.16 -2.40 -15.60
CA GLN A 295 4.58 -2.09 -15.57
C GLN A 295 5.01 -1.59 -14.19
N LYS A 296 6.26 -1.88 -13.83
CA LYS A 296 6.90 -1.44 -12.58
C LYS A 296 8.20 -0.72 -12.89
N PHE A 297 8.52 0.27 -12.08
CA PHE A 297 9.70 1.11 -12.23
C PHE A 297 10.40 1.27 -10.88
N ALA A 298 11.73 1.19 -10.88
CA ALA A 298 12.53 1.59 -9.72
C ALA A 298 12.57 3.11 -9.59
N VAL A 299 12.51 3.64 -8.37
CA VAL A 299 12.57 5.07 -8.04
C VAL A 299 13.73 5.30 -7.07
N ALA A 300 14.69 6.15 -7.44
CA ALA A 300 15.90 6.43 -6.67
C ALA A 300 16.38 7.89 -6.80
#